data_AF-A0A7L0BG82-F1
#
_entry.id   AF-A0A7L0BG82-F1
#
_cell.length_a   1.000
_cell.length_b   1.000
_cell.length_c   1.000
_cell.angle_alpha   90.00
_cell.angle_beta   90.00
_cell.angle_gamma   90.00
#
_symmetry.space_group_name_H-M   'P 1'
#
loop_
_entity.id
_entity.type
_entity.pdbx_description
1 polymer ?
#
loop_
_entity_poly.entity_id
_entity_poly.type
_entity_poly.pdbx_seq_one_letter_code
_entity_poly.pdbx_strand_id
1 'polypeptide(L)'
;QVLSLNKAKDAHNGYQSLLTEINDPNTKYILKTANRLYGEKTFEFLSSFIELSQKFYHAGLEQTDFIQAWEDSRKQINGWVEERTEGKIQNLLAEGILNSLTRLVLVNAIYFKGSWEKQFNKERTAEMPFQINE
;
A
#
# COMPACT_ATOMS: atom_id res chain seq x y z
N GLN A 1 -6.78 -13.69 18.79
CA GLN A 1 -6.82 -13.23 17.37
C GLN A 1 -5.66 -12.25 17.17
N VAL A 2 -4.87 -12.40 16.10
CA VAL A 2 -3.59 -11.67 15.92
C VAL A 2 -3.78 -10.17 15.68
N LEU A 3 -4.79 -9.78 14.90
CA LEU A 3 -5.04 -8.37 14.53
C LEU A 3 -5.97 -7.60 15.48
N SER A 4 -6.43 -8.23 16.57
CA SER A 4 -7.32 -7.62 17.58
C SER A 4 -8.62 -6.96 17.06
N LEU A 5 -9.07 -7.29 15.84
CA LEU A 5 -10.26 -6.69 15.23
C LEU A 5 -11.55 -6.98 16.01
N ASN A 6 -11.59 -8.07 16.76
CA ASN A 6 -12.69 -8.40 17.67
C ASN A 6 -12.94 -7.37 18.78
N LYS A 7 -11.97 -6.48 19.06
CA LYS A 7 -12.15 -5.38 20.03
C LYS A 7 -12.80 -4.14 19.38
N ALA A 8 -12.78 -4.04 18.06
CA ALA A 8 -13.43 -2.94 17.36
C ALA A 8 -14.94 -3.21 17.22
N LYS A 9 -15.77 -2.21 17.52
CA LYS A 9 -17.22 -2.28 17.26
C LYS A 9 -17.51 -2.42 15.76
N ASP A 10 -16.73 -1.73 14.93
CA ASP A 10 -16.74 -1.85 13.48
C ASP A 10 -15.36 -1.46 12.93
N ALA A 11 -14.56 -2.47 12.57
CA ALA A 11 -13.21 -2.24 12.07
C ALA A 11 -13.19 -1.54 10.70
N HIS A 12 -14.14 -1.86 9.83
CA HIS A 12 -14.15 -1.39 8.44
C HIS A 12 -14.49 0.10 8.36
N ASN A 13 -15.51 0.55 9.11
CA ASN A 13 -15.82 1.97 9.22
C ASN A 13 -14.67 2.76 9.86
N GLY A 14 -13.99 2.18 10.87
CA GLY A 14 -12.80 2.79 11.45
C GLY A 14 -11.67 3.02 10.43
N TYR A 15 -11.39 2.01 9.59
CA TYR A 15 -10.41 2.13 8.52
C TYR A 15 -10.80 3.15 7.45
N GLN A 16 -12.08 3.22 7.08
CA GLN A 16 -12.56 4.21 6.12
C GLN A 16 -12.29 5.64 6.59
N SER A 17 -12.65 5.93 7.85
CA SER A 17 -12.39 7.25 8.45
C SER A 17 -10.90 7.56 8.50
N LEU A 18 -10.09 6.59 8.94
CA LEU A 18 -8.63 6.73 9.02
C LEU A 18 -8.02 7.03 7.65
N LEU A 19 -8.39 6.28 6.61
CA LEU A 19 -7.85 6.47 5.25
C LEU A 19 -8.32 7.79 4.61
N THR A 20 -9.48 8.30 5.02
CA THR A 20 -9.96 9.61 4.58
C THR A 20 -9.11 10.73 5.19
N GLU A 21 -8.82 10.65 6.49
CA GLU A 21 -8.01 11.64 7.20
C GLU A 21 -6.54 11.62 6.74
N ILE A 22 -5.97 10.42 6.62
CA ILE A 22 -4.56 10.21 6.24
C ILE A 22 -4.25 10.72 4.82
N ASN A 23 -5.21 10.61 3.89
CA ASN A 23 -5.03 11.02 2.50
C ASN A 23 -5.53 12.44 2.23
N ASP A 24 -5.73 13.27 3.26
CA ASP A 24 -6.12 14.67 3.07
C ASP A 24 -5.03 15.45 2.32
N PRO A 25 -5.33 15.97 1.11
CA PRO A 25 -4.35 16.70 0.30
C PRO A 25 -4.00 18.09 0.90
N ASN A 26 -4.73 18.57 1.91
CA ASN A 26 -4.53 19.90 2.50
C ASN A 26 -3.54 19.93 3.67
N THR A 27 -2.79 18.85 3.88
CA THR A 27 -1.81 18.74 4.96
C THR A 27 -0.48 19.43 4.61
N LYS A 28 0.29 19.81 5.64
CA LYS A 28 1.63 20.43 5.49
C LYS A 28 2.75 19.40 5.21
N TYR A 29 2.39 18.13 5.11
CA TYR A 29 3.28 17.00 4.89
C TYR A 29 2.72 16.18 3.73
N ILE A 30 3.53 15.27 3.20
CA ILE A 30 3.05 14.28 2.25
C ILE A 30 2.83 13.00 3.03
N LEU A 31 1.58 12.56 3.11
CA LEU A 31 1.22 11.23 3.57
C LEU A 31 0.32 10.62 2.50
N LYS A 32 0.74 9.49 1.95
CA LYS A 32 0.01 8.79 0.90
C LYS A 32 -0.17 7.35 1.34
N THR A 33 -1.41 6.90 1.35
CA THR A 33 -1.75 5.48 1.43
C THR A 33 -2.46 5.07 0.16
N ALA A 34 -2.07 3.93 -0.39
CA ALA A 34 -2.63 3.41 -1.61
C ALA A 34 -2.97 1.93 -1.41
N ASN A 35 -4.27 1.63 -1.52
CA ASN A 35 -4.77 0.26 -1.53
C ASN A 35 -5.26 -0.08 -2.93
N ARG A 36 -4.97 -1.29 -3.40
CA ARG A 36 -5.52 -1.79 -4.66
C ARG A 36 -5.63 -3.31 -4.62
N LEU A 37 -6.66 -3.82 -5.30
CA LEU A 37 -6.84 -5.23 -5.56
C LEU A 37 -6.44 -5.49 -7.02
N TYR A 38 -5.61 -6.50 -7.27
CA TYR A 38 -5.32 -6.97 -8.62
C TYR A 38 -5.87 -8.39 -8.77
N GLY A 39 -6.88 -8.54 -9.62
CA GLY A 39 -7.57 -9.82 -9.84
C GLY A 39 -7.26 -10.40 -11.21
N GLU A 40 -7.18 -11.72 -11.29
CA GLU A 40 -7.14 -12.44 -12.57
C GLU A 40 -8.40 -12.11 -13.39
N LYS A 41 -8.21 -11.65 -14.63
CA LYS A 41 -9.29 -11.20 -15.52
C LYS A 41 -10.34 -12.28 -15.82
N THR A 42 -9.96 -13.56 -15.79
CA THR A 42 -10.92 -14.66 -16.04
C THR A 42 -11.61 -15.17 -14.76
N PHE A 43 -11.32 -14.57 -13.60
CA PHE A 43 -11.89 -15.00 -12.32
C PHE A 43 -13.01 -14.04 -11.90
N GLU A 44 -14.18 -14.60 -11.56
CA GLU A 44 -15.31 -13.82 -11.09
C GLU A 44 -15.23 -13.58 -9.58
N PHE A 45 -15.19 -12.30 -9.19
CA PHE A 45 -15.25 -11.88 -7.79
C PHE A 45 -16.67 -11.45 -7.43
N LEU A 46 -17.05 -11.67 -6.18
CA LEU A 46 -18.32 -11.17 -5.66
C LEU A 46 -18.36 -9.64 -5.76
N SER A 47 -19.42 -9.10 -6.36
CA SER A 47 -19.60 -7.64 -6.48
C SER A 47 -19.57 -6.95 -5.11
N SER A 48 -20.18 -7.57 -4.11
CA SER A 48 -20.16 -7.06 -2.73
C SER A 48 -18.75 -6.96 -2.15
N PHE A 49 -17.85 -7.90 -2.48
CA PHE A 49 -16.47 -7.82 -2.03
C PHE A 49 -15.73 -6.63 -2.67
N ILE A 50 -15.92 -6.40 -3.96
CA ILE A 50 -15.33 -5.27 -4.68
C ILE A 50 -15.87 -3.95 -4.13
N GLU A 51 -17.20 -3.84 -4.01
CA GLU A 51 -17.88 -2.64 -3.52
C GLU A 51 -17.46 -2.28 -2.10
N LEU A 52 -17.42 -3.26 -1.19
CA LEU A 52 -17.02 -3.03 0.20
C LEU A 52 -15.52 -2.71 0.31
N SER A 53 -14.67 -3.32 -0.52
CA SER A 53 -13.24 -3.00 -0.58
C SER A 53 -12.99 -1.58 -1.06
N GLN A 54 -13.69 -1.16 -2.12
CA GLN A 54 -13.64 0.21 -2.60
C GLN A 54 -14.16 1.18 -1.52
N LYS A 55 -15.29 0.87 -0.89
CA LYS A 55 -15.92 1.74 0.12
C LYS A 55 -15.04 1.95 1.35
N PHE A 56 -14.58 0.87 1.97
CA PHE A 56 -13.92 0.96 3.28
C PHE A 56 -12.41 1.14 3.20
N TYR A 57 -11.79 0.73 2.09
CA TYR A 57 -10.34 0.74 1.95
C TYR A 57 -9.84 1.61 0.79
N HIS A 58 -10.75 2.23 0.02
CA HIS A 58 -10.42 2.92 -1.23
C HIS A 58 -9.66 1.99 -2.21
N ALA A 59 -9.93 0.69 -2.12
CA ALA A 59 -9.22 -0.36 -2.85
C ALA A 59 -10.06 -0.86 -4.03
N GLY A 60 -9.84 -0.25 -5.19
CA GLY A 60 -10.49 -0.68 -6.43
C GLY A 60 -9.89 -1.99 -6.96
N LEU A 61 -10.70 -2.77 -7.67
CA LEU A 61 -10.24 -3.95 -8.40
C LEU A 61 -9.72 -3.54 -9.78
N GLU A 62 -8.48 -3.90 -10.06
CA GLU A 62 -7.87 -3.85 -11.38
C GLU A 62 -7.71 -5.28 -11.90
N GLN A 63 -8.20 -5.54 -13.12
CA GLN A 63 -8.05 -6.84 -13.74
C GLN A 63 -6.69 -6.94 -14.43
N THR A 64 -6.03 -8.08 -14.26
CA THR A 64 -4.72 -8.39 -14.84
C THR A 64 -4.68 -9.85 -15.29
N ASP A 65 -3.64 -10.25 -16.02
CA ASP A 65 -3.53 -11.57 -16.64
C ASP A 65 -2.44 -12.40 -15.97
N PHE A 66 -2.75 -12.93 -14.79
CA PHE A 66 -1.84 -13.83 -14.10
C PHE A 66 -1.71 -15.18 -14.81
N ILE A 67 -2.76 -15.69 -15.44
CA ILE A 67 -2.72 -17.02 -16.08
C ILE A 67 -1.72 -17.06 -17.24
N GLN A 68 -1.74 -16.07 -18.12
CA GLN A 68 -0.92 -16.07 -19.34
C GLN A 68 0.28 -15.12 -19.24
N ALA A 69 0.23 -14.09 -18.40
CA ALA A 69 1.22 -13.01 -18.36
C ALA A 69 1.53 -12.52 -16.92
N TRP A 70 1.75 -13.44 -15.97
CA TRP A 70 2.01 -13.08 -14.56
C TRP A 70 3.23 -12.17 -14.37
N GLU A 71 4.27 -12.29 -15.20
CA GLU A 71 5.45 -11.41 -15.10
C GLU A 71 5.14 -9.97 -15.53
N ASP A 72 4.27 -9.77 -16.52
CA ASP A 72 3.85 -8.42 -16.91
C ASP A 72 2.87 -7.85 -15.88
N SER A 73 1.99 -8.68 -15.34
CA SER A 73 1.13 -8.34 -14.20
C SER A 73 1.96 -7.92 -12.98
N ARG A 74 3.07 -8.63 -12.70
CA ARG A 74 4.03 -8.28 -11.63
C ARG A 74 4.65 -6.90 -11.85
N LYS A 75 5.12 -6.62 -13.06
CA LYS A 75 5.70 -5.32 -13.42
C LYS A 75 4.67 -4.19 -13.32
N GLN A 76 3.44 -4.41 -13.74
CA GLN A 76 2.33 -3.47 -13.60
C GLN A 76 2.08 -3.13 -12.13
N ILE A 77 1.99 -4.14 -11.25
CA ILE A 77 1.81 -3.93 -9.81
C ILE A 77 2.98 -3.14 -9.22
N ASN A 78 4.23 -3.53 -9.53
CA ASN A 78 5.41 -2.83 -9.05
C ASN A 78 5.47 -1.37 -9.52
N GLY A 79 5.18 -1.10 -10.79
CA GLY A 79 5.17 0.25 -11.34
C GLY A 79 4.11 1.14 -10.66
N TRP A 80 2.92 0.60 -10.38
CA TRP A 80 1.90 1.33 -9.65
C TRP A 80 2.33 1.63 -8.20
N VAL A 81 2.94 0.66 -7.51
CA VAL A 81 3.47 0.87 -6.15
C VAL A 81 4.59 1.92 -6.15
N GLU A 82 5.47 1.87 -7.14
CA GLU A 82 6.56 2.82 -7.31
C GLU A 82 6.03 4.25 -7.47
N GLU A 83 5.05 4.45 -8.35
CA GLU A 83 4.37 5.73 -8.54
C GLU A 83 3.75 6.24 -7.24
N ARG A 84 3.03 5.37 -6.52
CA ARG A 84 2.32 5.74 -5.28
C ARG A 84 3.26 6.05 -4.12
N THR A 85 4.50 5.61 -4.20
CA THR A 85 5.51 5.76 -3.14
C THR A 85 6.63 6.72 -3.50
N GLU A 86 6.43 7.60 -4.47
CA GLU A 86 7.44 8.58 -4.92
C GLU A 86 8.78 7.92 -5.31
N GLY A 87 8.70 6.76 -5.97
CA GLY A 87 9.86 6.00 -6.41
C GLY A 87 10.62 5.27 -5.29
N LYS A 88 10.09 5.22 -4.06
CA LYS A 88 10.79 4.60 -2.92
C LYS A 88 10.64 3.09 -2.84
N ILE A 89 9.58 2.52 -3.42
CA ILE A 89 9.34 1.08 -3.46
C ILE A 89 9.20 0.64 -4.92
N GLN A 90 10.28 0.14 -5.53
CA GLN A 90 10.32 -0.17 -6.96
C GLN A 90 10.06 -1.65 -7.28
N ASN A 91 10.37 -2.55 -6.35
CA ASN A 91 10.29 -4.01 -6.56
C ASN A 91 9.58 -4.67 -5.38
N LEU A 92 8.33 -4.27 -5.11
CA LEU A 92 7.53 -4.86 -4.03
C LEU A 92 7.40 -6.37 -4.21
N LEU A 93 7.09 -6.80 -5.44
CA LEU A 93 7.00 -8.20 -5.84
C LEU A 93 8.28 -8.60 -6.59
N ALA A 94 9.09 -9.44 -5.95
CA ALA A 94 10.24 -10.07 -6.57
C ALA A 94 9.81 -11.06 -7.67
N GLU A 95 10.74 -11.36 -8.58
CA GLU A 95 10.53 -12.37 -9.62
C GLU A 95 10.17 -13.74 -9.02
N GLY A 96 9.29 -14.48 -9.69
CA GLY A 96 8.83 -15.80 -9.23
C GLY A 96 7.82 -15.81 -8.08
N ILE A 97 7.49 -14.66 -7.48
CA ILE A 97 6.43 -14.56 -6.46
C ILE A 97 5.05 -14.80 -7.06
N LEU A 98 4.81 -14.30 -8.28
CA LEU A 98 3.58 -14.54 -9.03
C LEU A 98 3.75 -15.70 -10.00
N ASN A 99 2.65 -16.39 -10.27
CA ASN A 99 2.57 -17.47 -11.24
C ASN A 99 1.15 -17.61 -11.80
N SER A 100 0.95 -18.54 -12.74
CA SER A 100 -0.34 -18.79 -13.41
C SER A 100 -1.48 -19.26 -12.51
N LEU A 101 -1.20 -19.67 -11.26
CA LEU A 101 -2.21 -20.03 -10.26
C LEU A 101 -2.68 -18.83 -9.42
N THR A 102 -2.03 -17.67 -9.55
CA THR A 102 -2.43 -16.44 -8.84
C THR A 102 -3.83 -16.02 -9.29
N ARG A 103 -4.69 -15.66 -8.34
CA ARG A 103 -6.04 -15.15 -8.63
C ARG A 103 -6.27 -13.75 -8.11
N LEU A 104 -5.69 -13.39 -6.98
CA LEU A 104 -5.87 -12.09 -6.35
C LEU A 104 -4.60 -11.68 -5.61
N VAL A 105 -4.17 -10.43 -5.81
CA VAL A 105 -3.11 -9.78 -5.03
C VAL A 105 -3.71 -8.56 -4.35
N LEU A 106 -3.55 -8.47 -3.03
CA LEU A 106 -3.96 -7.32 -2.23
C LEU A 106 -2.71 -6.48 -1.94
N VAL A 107 -2.73 -5.22 -2.37
CA VAL A 107 -1.59 -4.31 -2.21
C VAL A 107 -1.97 -3.18 -1.26
N ASN A 108 -1.12 -2.94 -0.27
CA ASN A 108 -1.11 -1.75 0.57
C ASN A 108 0.28 -1.12 0.49
N ALA A 109 0.34 0.17 0.15
CA ALA A 109 1.58 0.94 0.15
C ALA A 109 1.37 2.24 0.93
N ILE A 110 2.36 2.63 1.72
CA ILE A 110 2.36 3.86 2.51
C ILE A 110 3.67 4.63 2.28
N TYR A 111 3.54 5.93 2.08
CA TYR A 111 4.67 6.85 1.95
C TYR A 111 4.43 8.09 2.79
N PHE A 112 5.44 8.46 3.58
CA PHE A 112 5.43 9.64 4.42
C PHE A 112 6.67 10.50 4.18
N LYS A 113 6.46 11.80 4.02
CA LYS A 113 7.50 12.83 3.99
C LYS A 113 6.98 14.09 4.66
N GLY A 114 7.44 14.33 5.88
CA GLY A 114 7.17 15.54 6.65
C GLY A 114 8.44 16.38 6.86
N SER A 115 8.24 17.67 7.04
CA SER A 115 9.27 18.53 7.63
C SER A 115 9.09 18.58 9.14
N TRP A 116 10.18 18.48 9.90
CA TRP A 116 10.14 18.75 11.33
C TRP A 116 9.64 20.18 11.58
N GLU A 117 8.79 20.35 12.59
CA GLU A 117 8.36 21.68 13.05
C GLU A 117 9.57 22.51 13.52
N LYS A 118 10.51 21.86 14.22
CA LYS A 118 11.82 22.41 14.59
C LYS A 118 12.91 21.61 13.89
N GLN A 119 13.45 22.15 12.81
CA GLN A 119 14.49 21.48 12.02
C GLN A 119 15.84 21.51 12.74
N PHE A 120 16.63 20.47 12.54
CA PHE A 120 18.02 20.42 12.97
C PHE A 120 18.86 21.38 12.11
N ASN A 121 19.82 22.08 12.72
CA ASN A 121 20.83 22.81 11.96
C ASN A 121 21.79 21.81 11.30
N LYS A 122 21.83 21.78 9.97
CA LYS A 122 22.67 20.89 9.17
C LYS A 122 24.17 21.03 9.49
N GLU A 123 24.62 22.22 9.85
CA GLU A 123 26.02 22.49 10.21
C GLU A 123 26.43 21.81 11.53
N ARG A 124 25.45 21.42 12.36
CA ARG A 124 25.67 20.70 13.61
C ARG A 124 25.55 19.18 13.43
N THR A 125 25.28 18.70 12.22
CA THR A 125 25.28 17.27 11.89
C THR A 125 26.71 16.83 11.62
N ALA A 126 27.18 15.85 12.38
CA ALA A 126 28.50 15.24 12.23
C ALA A 126 28.39 13.71 12.28
N GLU A 127 29.34 13.02 11.65
CA GLU A 127 29.47 11.57 11.77
C GLU A 127 29.82 11.21 13.22
N MET A 128 29.10 10.23 13.76
CA MET A 128 29.32 9.70 15.11
C MET A 128 29.13 8.18 15.08
N PRO A 129 29.83 7.41 15.93
CA PRO A 129 29.60 5.97 16.03
C PRO A 129 28.15 5.67 16.39
N PHE A 130 27.47 4.85 15.58
CA PHE A 130 26.16 4.30 15.90
C PHE A 130 26.34 2.93 16.55
N GLN A 131 25.91 2.79 17.79
CA GLN A 131 25.99 1.51 18.51
C GLN A 131 24.91 0.55 17.98
N ILE A 132 25.36 -0.49 17.27
CA ILE A 132 24.48 -1.50 16.65
C ILE A 132 24.04 -2.60 17.62
N ASN A 133 24.71 -2.74 18.76
CA ASN A 133 24.46 -3.76 19.79
C ASN A 133 24.89 -3.24 21.17
N GLU A 134 24.29 -3.76 22.25
CA GLU A 134 24.71 -3.49 23.63
C GLU A 134 26.12 -4.01 23.92
#